data_AF-A0A1X1NLG9-F1
#
_entry.id   AF-A0A1X1NLG9-F1
#
_cell.length_a   1.000
_cell.length_b   1.000
_cell.length_c   1.000
_cell.angle_alpha   90.00
_cell.angle_beta   90.00
_cell.angle_gamma   90.00
#
_symmetry.space_group_name_H-M   'P 1'
#
loop_
_entity.id
_entity.type
_entity.pdbx_description
1 polymer ?
#
loop_
_entity_poly.entity_id
_entity_poly.type
_entity_poly.pdbx_seq_one_letter_code
_entity_poly.pdbx_strand_id
1 'polypeptide(L)'
;MARGVRDELGSRMQQALTGFVESPHRSVEEAAAVLDAAADRLTEALTEHRRALRADWDGDGEHEPDTEQLRVTLQAYRAMAERLLRV
;
A
#
# COMPACT_ATOMS: atom_id res chain seq x y z
N MET A 1 -7.24 -10.94 -4.05
CA MET A 1 -5.79 -11.02 -3.79
C MET A 1 -5.35 -10.19 -2.58
N ALA A 2 -5.52 -8.86 -2.55
CA ALA A 2 -5.00 -8.00 -1.46
C ALA A 2 -5.61 -8.21 -0.05
N ARG A 3 -6.76 -8.90 0.07
CA ARG A 3 -7.31 -9.29 1.38
C ARG A 3 -6.60 -10.52 1.94
N GLY A 4 -6.40 -11.57 1.14
CA GLY A 4 -5.73 -12.80 1.57
C GLY A 4 -4.28 -12.59 2.02
N VAL A 5 -3.53 -11.74 1.31
CA VAL A 5 -2.14 -11.40 1.71
C VAL A 5 -2.10 -10.65 3.04
N ARG A 6 -3.06 -9.76 3.30
CA ARG A 6 -3.16 -9.05 4.57
C ARG A 6 -3.47 -10.00 5.72
N ASP A 7 -4.39 -10.94 5.49
CA ASP A 7 -4.79 -11.93 6.48
C ASP A 7 -3.63 -12.88 6.80
N GLU A 8 -2.83 -13.26 5.78
CA GLU A 8 -1.60 -14.04 5.94
C GLU A 8 -0.54 -13.31 6.77
N LEU A 9 -0.22 -12.06 6.42
CA LEU A 9 0.73 -11.24 7.18
C LEU A 9 0.26 -11.03 8.63
N GLY A 10 -1.03 -10.82 8.84
CA GLY A 10 -1.62 -10.75 10.18
C GLY A 10 -1.47 -12.04 10.97
N SER A 11 -1.68 -13.20 10.32
CA SER A 11 -1.48 -14.51 10.95
C SER A 11 -0.01 -14.74 11.34
N ARG A 12 0.94 -14.41 10.46
CA ARG A 12 2.38 -14.52 10.72
C ARG A 12 2.83 -13.60 11.86
N MET A 13 2.34 -12.36 11.89
CA MET A 13 2.59 -11.45 13.02
C MET A 13 2.08 -12.05 14.33
N GLN A 14 0.86 -12.60 14.33
CA GLN A 14 0.30 -13.22 15.53
C GLN A 14 1.15 -14.41 16.01
N GLN A 15 1.65 -15.24 15.08
CA GLN A 15 2.53 -16.37 15.40
C GLN A 15 3.84 -15.89 16.04
N ALA A 16 4.47 -14.84 15.48
CA ALA A 16 5.67 -14.24 16.04
C ALA A 16 5.46 -13.77 17.48
N LEU A 17 4.34 -13.09 17.76
CA LEU A 17 3.98 -12.63 19.10
C LEU A 17 3.75 -13.79 20.08
N THR A 18 3.03 -14.83 19.66
CA THR A 18 2.75 -15.98 20.53
C THR A 18 3.99 -16.82 20.82
N GLY A 19 4.92 -16.93 19.87
CA GLY A 19 6.17 -17.69 20.02
C GLY A 19 7.26 -16.99 20.83
N PHE A 20 7.05 -15.72 21.24
CA PHE A 20 8.09 -14.90 21.86
C PHE A 20 8.65 -15.52 23.14
N VAL A 21 7.79 -16.15 23.94
CA VAL A 21 8.21 -16.78 25.20
C VAL A 21 9.17 -17.96 24.95
N GLU A 22 9.00 -18.67 23.83
CA GLU A 22 9.79 -19.86 23.48
C GLU A 22 11.10 -19.48 22.78
N SER A 23 11.06 -18.47 21.90
CA SER A 23 12.24 -18.02 21.15
C SER A 23 12.19 -16.52 20.86
N PRO A 24 12.63 -15.67 21.81
CA PRO A 24 12.54 -14.22 21.67
C PRO A 24 13.22 -13.67 20.40
N HIS A 25 14.44 -14.15 20.10
CA HIS A 25 15.19 -13.70 18.93
C HIS A 25 14.46 -14.03 17.62
N ARG A 26 14.03 -15.28 17.45
CA ARG A 26 13.32 -15.73 16.26
C ARG A 26 11.99 -15.00 16.08
N SER A 27 11.27 -14.76 17.17
CA SER A 27 10.01 -14.01 17.14
C SER A 27 10.20 -12.57 16.66
N VAL A 28 11.26 -11.91 17.11
CA VAL A 28 11.57 -10.54 16.64
C VAL A 28 11.98 -10.54 15.17
N GLU A 29 12.77 -11.52 14.73
CA GLU A 29 13.15 -11.68 13.32
C GLU A 29 11.92 -11.91 12.42
N GLU A 30 10.99 -12.78 12.83
CA GLU A 30 9.75 -13.02 12.07
C GLU A 30 8.87 -11.76 12.05
N ALA A 31 8.71 -11.07 13.18
CA ALA A 31 7.94 -9.82 13.22
C ALA A 31 8.54 -8.74 12.30
N ALA A 32 9.86 -8.62 12.26
CA ALA A 32 10.56 -7.72 11.34
C ALA A 32 10.30 -8.10 9.88
N ALA A 33 10.46 -9.38 9.53
CA ALA A 33 10.20 -9.88 8.18
C ALA A 33 8.74 -9.66 7.72
N VAL A 34 7.78 -9.78 8.64
CA VAL A 34 6.36 -9.48 8.36
C VAL A 34 6.15 -7.99 8.09
N LEU A 35 6.82 -7.12 8.85
CA LEU A 35 6.72 -5.68 8.66
C LEU A 35 7.33 -5.25 7.32
N ASP A 36 8.49 -5.79 6.95
CA ASP A 36 9.13 -5.54 5.65
C ASP A 36 8.22 -5.96 4.50
N ALA A 37 7.65 -7.17 4.55
CA ALA A 37 6.71 -7.65 3.54
C ALA A 37 5.44 -6.79 3.45
N ALA A 38 4.96 -6.26 4.58
CA ALA A 38 3.82 -5.34 4.58
C ALA A 38 4.17 -3.99 3.93
N ALA A 39 5.37 -3.46 4.18
CA ALA A 39 5.87 -2.22 3.59
C ALA A 39 6.06 -2.34 2.07
N ASP A 40 6.62 -3.46 1.60
CA ASP A 40 6.75 -3.76 0.18
C ASP A 40 5.37 -3.80 -0.49
N ARG A 41 4.42 -4.51 0.12
CA ARG A 41 3.07 -4.63 -0.45
C ARG A 41 2.32 -3.31 -0.49
N LEU A 42 2.54 -2.44 0.49
CA LEU A 42 2.02 -1.07 0.50
C LEU A 42 2.62 -0.26 -0.66
N THR A 43 3.94 -0.33 -0.84
CA THR A 43 4.66 0.37 -1.91
C THR A 43 4.18 -0.07 -3.30
N GLU A 44 3.96 -1.37 -3.50
CA GLU A 44 3.37 -1.92 -4.72
C GLU A 44 1.97 -1.35 -4.98
N ALA A 45 1.09 -1.39 -3.97
CA ALA A 45 -0.28 -0.89 -4.10
C ALA A 45 -0.31 0.62 -4.44
N LEU A 46 0.57 1.41 -3.83
CA LEU A 46 0.71 2.83 -4.14
C LEU A 46 1.22 3.05 -5.57
N THR A 47 2.15 2.22 -6.01
CA THR A 47 2.69 2.31 -7.37
C THR A 47 1.62 1.97 -8.41
N GLU A 48 0.84 0.91 -8.19
CA GLU A 48 -0.31 0.55 -9.03
C GLU A 48 -1.33 1.67 -9.10
N HIS A 49 -1.73 2.22 -7.96
CA HIS A 49 -2.74 3.28 -7.92
C HIS A 49 -2.25 4.58 -8.57
N ARG A 50 -0.99 4.96 -8.36
CA ARG A 50 -0.38 6.11 -9.06
C ARG A 50 -0.36 5.91 -10.57
N ARG A 51 -0.08 4.69 -11.05
CA ARG A 51 -0.14 4.37 -12.49
C ARG A 51 -1.56 4.52 -13.04
N ALA A 52 -2.56 4.03 -12.31
CA ALA A 52 -3.97 4.20 -12.70
C ALA A 52 -4.37 5.68 -12.75
N LEU A 53 -4.07 6.45 -11.70
CA LEU A 53 -4.32 7.89 -11.67
C LEU A 53 -3.61 8.63 -12.80
N ARG A 54 -2.40 8.21 -13.20
CA ARG A 54 -1.69 8.80 -14.33
C ARG A 54 -2.37 8.48 -15.66
N ALA A 55 -2.77 7.23 -15.87
CA ALA A 55 -3.47 6.82 -17.08
C ALA A 55 -4.79 7.59 -17.29
N ASP A 56 -5.50 7.92 -16.20
CA ASP A 56 -6.78 8.64 -16.25
C ASP A 56 -6.68 10.09 -16.76
N TRP A 57 -5.51 10.75 -16.66
CA TRP A 57 -5.34 12.13 -17.14
C TRP A 57 -4.39 12.28 -18.34
N ASP A 58 -3.44 11.36 -18.57
CA ASP A 58 -2.53 11.44 -19.72
C ASP A 58 -3.29 11.31 -21.06
N GLY A 59 -4.49 10.71 -21.04
CA GLY A 59 -5.36 10.54 -22.22
C GLY A 59 -4.74 9.67 -23.32
N ASP A 60 -5.51 9.30 -24.34
CA ASP A 60 -5.02 8.55 -25.51
C ASP A 60 -4.17 9.42 -26.49
N GLY A 61 -3.64 10.54 -26.02
CA GLY A 61 -2.80 11.46 -26.82
C GLY A 61 -3.54 12.33 -27.84
N GLU A 62 -4.85 12.10 -28.08
CA GLU A 62 -5.62 12.84 -29.09
C GLU A 62 -6.38 14.06 -28.54
N HIS A 63 -6.64 14.15 -27.23
CA HIS A 63 -7.34 15.28 -26.60
C HIS A 63 -6.73 15.62 -25.24
N GLU A 64 -6.42 16.91 -25.02
CA GLU A 64 -5.97 17.42 -23.73
C GLU A 64 -7.11 17.32 -22.70
N PRO A 65 -6.86 16.80 -21.48
CA PRO A 65 -7.90 16.65 -20.46
C PRO A 65 -8.50 18.02 -20.09
N ASP A 66 -9.83 18.10 -20.01
CA ASP A 66 -10.50 19.32 -19.56
C ASP A 66 -10.15 19.62 -18.09
N THR A 67 -10.25 20.89 -17.71
CA THR A 67 -9.96 21.44 -16.38
C THR A 67 -10.70 20.69 -15.27
N GLU A 68 -11.92 20.24 -15.54
CA GLU A 68 -12.70 19.45 -14.58
C GLU A 68 -12.08 18.06 -14.33
N GLN A 69 -11.58 17.41 -15.39
CA GLN A 69 -10.85 16.14 -15.29
C GLN A 69 -9.58 16.32 -14.43
N LEU A 70 -8.83 17.39 -14.68
CA LEU A 70 -7.63 17.74 -13.91
C LEU A 70 -7.94 18.00 -12.43
N ARG A 71 -9.05 18.69 -12.14
CA ARG A 71 -9.51 18.96 -10.77
C ARG A 71 -9.80 17.67 -10.01
N VAL A 72 -10.51 16.73 -10.64
CA VAL A 72 -10.84 15.42 -10.04
C VAL A 72 -9.57 14.61 -9.79
N THR A 73 -8.67 14.56 -10.77
CA THR A 73 -7.37 13.88 -10.64
C THR A 73 -6.55 14.45 -9.49
N LEU A 74 -6.44 15.78 -9.38
CA LEU A 74 -5.71 16.43 -8.30
C LEU A 74 -6.34 16.15 -6.92
N GLN A 75 -7.66 16.10 -6.83
CA GLN A 75 -8.37 15.71 -5.60
C GLN A 75 -8.06 14.27 -5.20
N ALA A 76 -7.95 13.34 -6.16
CA ALA A 76 -7.57 11.96 -5.90
C ALA A 76 -6.12 11.84 -5.38
N TYR A 77 -5.17 12.57 -5.99
CA TYR A 77 -3.79 12.66 -5.48
C TYR A 77 -3.73 13.21 -4.06
N ARG A 78 -4.48 14.29 -3.77
CA ARG A 78 -4.56 14.88 -2.44
C ARG A 78 -5.10 13.89 -1.40
N ALA A 79 -6.21 13.23 -1.68
CA ALA A 79 -6.81 12.26 -0.76
C ALA A 79 -5.86 11.09 -0.45
N MET A 80 -5.11 10.63 -1.46
CA MET A 80 -4.08 9.61 -1.30
C MET A 80 -2.92 10.09 -0.42
N ALA A 81 -2.38 11.29 -0.68
CA ALA A 81 -1.31 11.85 0.12
C ALA A 81 -1.73 12.05 1.58
N GLU A 82 -2.94 12.59 1.82
CA GLU A 82 -3.47 12.76 3.17
C GLU A 82 -3.62 11.42 3.91
N ARG A 83 -4.01 10.35 3.22
CA ARG A 83 -4.13 9.03 3.82
C ARG A 83 -2.77 8.43 4.20
N LEU A 84 -1.72 8.71 3.42
CA LEU A 84 -0.36 8.28 3.74
C LEU A 84 0.24 9.06 4.91
N LEU A 85 0.00 10.36 4.97
CA LEU A 85 0.52 11.25 6.01
C LEU A 85 -0.17 11.09 7.37
N ARG A 86 -1.23 10.28 7.46
CA ARG A 86 -1.97 9.98 8.70
C ARG A 86 -1.54 8.69 9.39
N VAL A 87 -0.64 7.91 8.76
CA VAL A 87 -0.02 6.71 9.35
C VAL A 87 1.17 7.13 10.20
#